data_AF-A0A1I8BPC9-F1
#
_entry.id   AF-A0A1I8BPC9-F1
#
_cell.length_a   1.000
_cell.length_b   1.000
_cell.length_c   1.000
_cell.angle_alpha   90.00
_cell.angle_beta   90.00
_cell.angle_gamma   90.00
#
_symmetry.space_group_name_H-M   'P 1'
#
loop_
_entity.id
_entity.type
_entity.pdbx_description
1 polymer ?
#
loop_
_entity_poly.entity_id
_entity_poly.type
_entity_poly.pdbx_seq_one_letter_code
_entity_poly.pdbx_strand_id
1 'polypeptide(L)'
;MIERVLATIYVRIYENQGKMLGFISTIIVWSLIALFGLYVYLSSIEDVNTFSYPLPFLTLTSIYNSEILIFIHLFFLFLVVCISVADYFLIHRNLKIKSNFFSSITTYNLSKSYQAKQNILVMKIIFPLDFSYTFVYVIYNILSTIVRLNKDEYGQLVYIRNYEMINLVDELIAFIII
;
A
#
# COMPACT_ATOMS: atom_id res chain seq x y z
N MET A 1 4.47 7.65 -3.25
CA MET A 1 5.85 7.67 -2.72
C MET A 1 6.86 8.33 -3.67
N ILE A 2 7.03 7.84 -4.92
CA ILE A 2 8.06 8.34 -5.87
C ILE A 2 8.00 9.86 -6.06
N GLU A 3 6.79 10.41 -6.20
CA GLU A 3 6.56 11.85 -6.30
C GLU A 3 7.13 12.63 -5.09
N ARG A 4 6.95 12.11 -3.87
CA ARG A 4 7.45 12.73 -2.62
C ARG A 4 8.97 12.66 -2.52
N VAL A 5 9.57 11.55 -2.94
CA VAL A 5 11.03 11.40 -3.02
C VAL A 5 11.60 12.41 -4.02
N LEU A 6 10.99 12.53 -5.20
CA LEU A 6 11.38 13.50 -6.22
C LEU A 6 11.20 14.94 -5.76
N ALA A 7 10.09 15.26 -5.09
CA ALA A 7 9.82 16.57 -4.52
C ALA A 7 10.78 16.93 -3.37
N THR A 8 11.41 15.94 -2.71
CA THR A 8 12.34 16.17 -1.60
C THR A 8 13.81 16.22 -2.06
N ILE A 9 14.21 15.34 -3.00
CA ILE A 9 15.60 15.19 -3.44
C ILE A 9 15.88 16.00 -4.72
N TYR A 10 14.94 16.04 -5.66
CA TYR A 10 15.11 16.58 -7.01
C TYR A 10 14.11 17.70 -7.33
N VAL A 11 13.98 18.67 -6.42
CA VAL A 11 12.99 19.78 -6.49
C VAL A 11 12.93 20.45 -7.87
N ARG A 12 14.09 20.79 -8.47
CA ARG A 12 14.14 21.49 -9.77
C ARG A 12 13.60 20.67 -10.94
N ILE A 13 13.79 19.36 -10.93
CA ILE A 13 13.28 18.48 -11.99
C ILE A 13 11.77 18.30 -11.80
N TYR A 14 11.34 18.16 -10.55
CA TYR A 14 9.94 18.03 -10.19
C TYR A 14 9.12 19.27 -10.57
N GLU A 15 9.63 20.49 -10.35
CA GLU A 15 8.93 21.72 -10.74
C GLU A 15 8.62 21.79 -12.25
N ASN A 16 9.54 21.31 -13.08
CA ASN A 16 9.39 21.38 -14.53
C ASN A 16 8.56 20.23 -15.11
N GLN A 17 8.52 19.07 -14.45
CA GLN A 17 7.96 17.83 -15.02
C GLN A 17 6.90 17.14 -14.17
N GLY A 18 6.58 17.66 -12.98
CA GLY A 18 5.72 16.99 -12.00
C GLY A 18 4.33 16.62 -12.54
N LYS A 19 3.69 17.50 -13.33
CA LYS A 19 2.38 17.22 -13.94
C LYS A 19 2.41 16.06 -14.93
N MET A 20 3.42 16.02 -15.79
CA MET A 20 3.58 14.93 -16.78
C MET A 20 3.90 13.61 -16.09
N LEU A 21 4.78 13.63 -15.08
CA LEU A 21 5.12 12.43 -14.30
C LEU A 21 3.90 11.86 -13.57
N GLY A 22 3.09 12.70 -12.94
CA GLY A 22 1.86 12.27 -12.27
C GLY A 22 0.86 11.62 -13.23
N PHE A 23 0.62 12.23 -14.39
CA PHE A 23 -0.29 11.69 -15.39
C PHE A 23 0.17 10.33 -15.94
N ILE A 24 1.45 10.22 -16.31
CA ILE A 24 2.04 8.97 -16.81
C ILE A 24 1.96 7.87 -15.74
N SER A 25 2.31 8.19 -14.48
CA SER A 25 2.23 7.22 -13.39
C SER A 25 0.80 6.73 -13.15
N THR A 26 -0.19 7.61 -13.27
CA THR A 26 -1.62 7.26 -13.09
C THR A 26 -2.04 6.27 -14.15
N ILE A 27 -1.73 6.53 -15.43
CA ILE A 27 -2.04 5.61 -16.54
C ILE A 27 -1.41 4.23 -16.29
N ILE A 28 -0.12 4.19 -15.95
CA ILE A 28 0.60 2.93 -15.71
C ILE A 28 -0.06 2.13 -14.58
N VAL A 29 -0.39 2.78 -13.47
CA VAL A 29 -1.01 2.11 -12.32
C VAL A 29 -2.39 1.56 -12.68
N TRP A 30 -3.24 2.35 -13.34
CA TRP A 30 -4.56 1.90 -13.77
C TRP A 30 -4.49 0.73 -14.77
N SER A 31 -3.57 0.78 -15.73
CA SER A 31 -3.36 -0.32 -16.68
C SER A 31 -2.90 -1.60 -15.98
N LEU A 32 -1.99 -1.52 -15.01
CA LEU A 32 -1.54 -2.68 -14.23
C LEU A 32 -2.68 -3.27 -13.39
N ILE A 33 -3.50 -2.44 -12.75
CA ILE A 33 -4.66 -2.89 -11.98
C ILE A 33 -5.67 -3.61 -12.89
N ALA A 34 -5.96 -3.04 -14.07
CA ALA A 34 -6.89 -3.64 -15.02
C ALA A 34 -6.38 -4.99 -15.55
N LEU A 35 -5.10 -5.08 -15.91
CA LEU A 35 -4.48 -6.34 -16.34
C LEU A 35 -4.50 -7.40 -15.24
N PHE A 36 -4.22 -7.00 -14.00
CA PHE A 36 -4.28 -7.90 -12.86
C PHE A 36 -5.70 -8.41 -12.59
N GLY A 37 -6.70 -7.52 -12.63
CA GLY A 37 -8.10 -7.89 -12.47
C GLY A 37 -8.58 -8.86 -13.56
N LEU A 38 -8.17 -8.63 -14.81
CA LEU A 38 -8.46 -9.52 -15.93
C LEU A 38 -7.82 -10.89 -15.75
N TYR A 39 -6.57 -10.95 -15.32
CA TYR A 39 -5.87 -12.21 -15.02
C TYR A 39 -6.61 -13.03 -13.96
N VAL A 40 -7.00 -12.39 -12.86
CA VAL A 40 -7.74 -13.06 -11.77
C VAL A 40 -9.11 -13.53 -12.25
N TYR A 41 -9.81 -12.72 -13.05
CA TYR A 41 -11.10 -13.11 -13.62
C TYR A 41 -10.99 -14.35 -14.51
N LEU A 42 -10.06 -14.37 -15.47
CA LEU A 42 -9.87 -15.50 -16.38
C LEU A 42 -9.53 -16.80 -15.63
N SER A 43 -8.65 -16.70 -14.65
CA SER A 43 -8.23 -17.85 -13.85
C SER A 43 -9.30 -18.32 -12.84
N SER A 44 -10.28 -17.47 -12.52
CA SER A 44 -11.42 -17.85 -11.68
C SER A 44 -12.55 -18.56 -12.45
N ILE A 45 -12.73 -18.28 -13.75
CA ILE A 45 -13.76 -18.93 -14.58
C ILE A 45 -13.54 -20.45 -14.69
N GLU A 46 -12.29 -20.91 -14.59
CA GLU A 46 -11.94 -22.32 -14.69
C GLU A 46 -12.32 -23.14 -13.45
N ASP A 47 -12.67 -22.50 -12.32
CA ASP A 47 -12.95 -23.18 -11.05
C ASP A 47 -14.45 -23.29 -10.73
N VAL A 48 -15.08 -24.36 -11.23
CA VAL A 48 -16.52 -24.66 -11.08
C VAL A 48 -16.91 -24.93 -9.61
N ASN A 49 -15.96 -25.34 -8.75
CA ASN A 49 -16.23 -25.79 -7.38
C ASN A 49 -16.27 -24.66 -6.35
N THR A 50 -15.69 -23.49 -6.65
CA THR A 50 -15.57 -22.38 -5.69
C THR A 50 -16.79 -21.44 -5.76
N PHE A 51 -17.46 -21.34 -6.92
CA PHE A 51 -18.66 -20.51 -7.12
C PHE A 51 -19.99 -21.21 -6.79
N SER A 52 -19.97 -22.47 -6.37
CA SER A 52 -21.19 -23.24 -6.07
C SER A 52 -21.83 -22.92 -4.72
N TYR A 53 -21.16 -22.12 -3.87
CA TYR A 53 -21.64 -21.76 -2.54
C TYR A 53 -21.89 -20.25 -2.44
N PRO A 54 -23.02 -19.82 -1.84
CA PRO A 54 -23.26 -18.40 -1.61
C PRO A 54 -22.26 -17.90 -0.57
N LEU A 55 -21.27 -17.14 -1.04
CA LEU A 55 -20.35 -16.41 -0.18
C LEU A 55 -20.92 -15.01 0.10
N PRO A 56 -20.87 -14.53 1.35
CA PRO A 56 -21.29 -13.17 1.70
C PRO A 56 -20.40 -12.10 1.04
N PHE A 57 -19.18 -12.46 0.64
CA PHE A 57 -18.23 -11.59 -0.05
C PHE A 57 -17.63 -12.29 -1.27
N LEU A 58 -17.33 -11.51 -2.31
CA LEU A 58 -16.71 -12.02 -3.52
C LEU A 58 -15.22 -12.23 -3.26
N THR A 59 -14.83 -13.44 -2.91
CA THR A 59 -13.42 -13.79 -2.69
C THR A 59 -12.78 -14.24 -4.00
N LEU A 60 -11.62 -13.66 -4.33
CA LEU A 60 -10.88 -13.98 -5.57
C LEU A 60 -10.08 -15.30 -5.48
N THR A 61 -10.15 -15.98 -4.33
CA THR A 61 -9.36 -17.18 -4.04
C THR A 61 -10.04 -18.44 -4.56
N SER A 62 -9.56 -18.94 -5.69
CA SER A 62 -9.86 -20.28 -6.22
C SER A 62 -8.80 -21.29 -5.75
N ILE A 63 -9.05 -22.61 -5.86
CA ILE A 63 -8.05 -23.63 -5.51
C ILE A 63 -6.79 -23.44 -6.37
N TYR A 64 -6.99 -23.16 -7.66
CA TYR A 64 -5.92 -22.98 -8.66
C TYR A 64 -5.13 -21.69 -8.49
N ASN A 65 -5.77 -20.62 -7.98
CA ASN A 65 -5.13 -19.32 -7.80
C ASN A 65 -4.53 -19.09 -6.41
N SER A 66 -4.79 -20.00 -5.48
CA SER A 66 -4.48 -19.80 -4.07
C SER A 66 -2.99 -19.55 -3.80
N GLU A 67 -2.09 -20.28 -4.46
CA GLU A 67 -0.64 -20.11 -4.34
C GLU A 67 -0.15 -18.78 -4.92
N ILE A 68 -0.64 -18.43 -6.11
CA ILE A 68 -0.28 -17.19 -6.80
C ILE A 68 -0.74 -15.98 -5.99
N LEU A 69 -1.94 -16.03 -5.43
CA LEU A 69 -2.47 -14.97 -4.57
C LEU A 69 -1.68 -14.82 -3.27
N ILE A 70 -1.18 -15.91 -2.67
CA ILE A 70 -0.29 -15.84 -1.50
C ILE A 70 1.00 -15.11 -1.87
N PHE A 71 1.63 -15.49 -2.99
CA PHE A 71 2.87 -14.86 -3.44
C PHE A 71 2.68 -13.36 -3.69
N ILE A 72 1.54 -12.99 -4.27
CA ILE A 72 1.16 -11.59 -4.50
C ILE A 72 0.98 -10.83 -3.19
N HIS A 73 0.28 -11.40 -2.21
CA HIS A 73 0.11 -10.76 -0.89
C HIS A 73 1.46 -10.55 -0.19
N LEU A 74 2.36 -11.54 -0.25
CA LEU A 74 3.71 -11.41 0.29
C LEU A 74 4.54 -10.35 -0.44
N PHE A 75 4.42 -10.27 -1.77
CA PHE A 75 5.08 -9.24 -2.56
C PHE A 75 4.57 -7.83 -2.20
N PHE A 76 3.26 -7.65 -2.07
CA PHE A 76 2.67 -6.37 -1.63
C PHE A 76 3.06 -6.03 -0.20
N LEU A 77 3.09 -7.01 0.70
CA LEU A 77 3.57 -6.82 2.07
C LEU A 77 4.99 -6.28 2.08
N PHE A 78 5.89 -6.91 1.32
CA PHE A 78 7.27 -6.44 1.15
C PHE A 78 7.32 -5.00 0.62
N LEU A 79 6.53 -4.70 -0.41
CA LEU A 79 6.48 -3.37 -1.03
C LEU A 79 5.99 -2.31 -0.03
N VAL A 80 4.93 -2.59 0.71
CA VAL A 80 4.36 -1.67 1.73
C VAL A 80 5.36 -1.43 2.87
N VAL A 81 6.06 -2.48 3.33
CA VAL A 81 7.15 -2.33 4.31
C VAL A 81 8.26 -1.45 3.75
N CYS A 82 8.70 -1.66 2.50
CA CYS A 82 9.71 -0.80 1.87
C CYS A 82 9.25 0.66 1.78
N ILE A 83 7.98 0.93 1.47
CA ILE A 83 7.42 2.29 1.44
C ILE A 83 7.48 2.93 2.82
N SER A 84 7.00 2.23 3.86
CA SER A 84 6.98 2.77 5.23
C SER A 84 8.39 3.12 5.73
N VAL A 85 9.39 2.28 5.42
CA VAL A 85 10.80 2.52 5.73
C VAL A 85 11.34 3.72 4.96
N ALA A 86 11.05 3.83 3.66
CA ALA A 86 11.47 4.96 2.84
C ALA A 86 10.87 6.28 3.34
N ASP A 87 9.59 6.29 3.71
CA ASP A 87 8.92 7.48 4.28
C ASP A 87 9.51 7.87 5.64
N TYR A 88 9.89 6.90 6.48
CA TYR A 88 10.63 7.17 7.72
C TYR A 88 11.99 7.85 7.47
N PHE A 89 12.75 7.38 6.48
CA PHE A 89 14.01 8.01 6.09
C PHE A 89 13.82 9.42 5.52
N LEU A 90 12.76 9.65 4.74
CA LEU A 90 12.44 10.98 4.21
C LEU A 90 12.14 11.99 5.33
N ILE A 91 11.41 11.59 6.38
CA ILE A 91 11.15 12.45 7.54
C ILE A 91 12.46 12.84 8.23
N HIS A 92 13.35 11.87 8.47
CA HIS A 92 14.67 12.14 9.07
C HIS A 92 15.51 13.08 8.21
N ARG A 93 15.52 12.89 6.89
CA ARG A 93 16.21 13.81 5.97
C ARG A 93 15.61 15.21 5.99
N ASN A 94 14.29 15.34 6.02
CA ASN A 94 13.61 16.64 6.07
C ASN A 94 13.92 17.41 7.35
N LEU A 95 14.00 16.73 8.51
CA LEU A 95 14.43 17.34 9.77
C LEU A 95 15.87 17.85 9.69
N LYS A 96 16.78 17.07 9.08
CA LYS A 96 18.19 17.46 8.88
C LYS A 96 18.36 18.63 7.90
N ILE A 97 17.56 18.68 6.83
CA ILE A 97 17.57 19.81 5.89
C ILE A 97 17.08 21.08 6.59
N LYS A 98 16.05 21.00 7.44
CA LYS A 98 15.54 22.13 8.22
C LYS A 98 16.61 22.71 9.16
N SER A 99 17.39 21.86 9.85
CA SER A 99 18.47 22.35 10.72
C SER A 99 19.59 23.03 9.94
N ASN A 100 19.96 22.48 8.77
CA ASN A 100 21.03 23.04 7.95
C ASN A 100 20.62 24.37 7.27
N PHE A 101 19.36 24.49 6.84
CA PHE A 101 18.85 25.72 6.22
C PHE A 101 18.84 26.92 7.19
N PHE A 102 18.58 26.67 8.48
CA PHE A 102 18.68 27.70 9.51
C PHE A 102 20.13 28.15 9.80
N SER A 103 21.13 27.32 9.49
CA SER A 103 22.53 27.66 9.69
C SER A 103 23.14 28.48 8.54
N SER A 104 22.60 28.38 7.32
CA SER A 104 23.07 29.12 6.14
C SER A 104 22.13 30.29 5.80
N ILE A 105 22.17 31.35 6.62
CA ILE A 105 21.32 32.55 6.49
C ILE A 105 21.62 33.37 5.21
N THR A 106 22.72 33.10 4.51
CA THR A 106 23.23 33.96 3.43
C THR A 106 22.46 33.91 2.11
N THR A 107 21.56 32.94 1.89
CA THR A 107 20.71 32.89 0.68
C THR A 107 19.27 32.53 1.01
N TYR A 108 18.56 33.44 1.67
CA TYR A 108 17.13 33.28 1.94
C TYR A 108 16.32 33.39 0.64
N ASN A 109 15.67 32.29 0.23
CA ASN A 109 14.71 32.29 -0.88
C ASN A 109 13.33 31.88 -0.34
N LEU A 110 12.37 32.81 -0.43
CA LEU A 110 11.02 32.67 0.10
C LEU A 110 10.30 31.46 -0.51
N SER A 111 10.42 31.23 -1.82
CA SER A 111 9.73 30.13 -2.51
C SER A 111 10.17 28.75 -2.00
N LYS A 112 11.48 28.56 -1.79
CA LYS A 112 12.04 27.30 -1.25
C LYS A 112 11.59 27.03 0.19
N SER A 113 11.51 28.08 1.01
CA SER A 113 11.03 27.96 2.39
C SER A 113 9.55 27.54 2.45
N TYR A 114 8.71 28.14 1.60
CA TYR A 114 7.29 27.77 1.50
C TYR A 114 7.11 26.32 1.01
N GLN A 115 7.85 25.89 -0.01
CA GLN A 115 7.79 24.51 -0.53
C GLN A 115 8.25 23.49 0.51
N ALA A 116 9.36 23.74 1.21
CA ALA A 116 9.84 22.86 2.26
C ALA A 116 8.81 22.72 3.40
N LYS A 117 8.16 23.84 3.79
CA LYS A 117 7.11 23.84 4.81
C LYS A 117 5.88 23.02 4.36
N GLN A 118 5.45 23.16 3.11
CA GLN A 118 4.35 22.36 2.55
C GLN A 118 4.71 20.87 2.50
N ASN A 119 5.88 20.52 2.00
CA ASN A 119 6.32 19.12 1.93
C ASN A 119 6.38 18.47 3.32
N ILE A 120 6.87 19.19 4.34
CA ILE A 120 6.89 18.69 5.73
C ILE A 120 5.48 18.49 6.27
N LEU A 121 4.56 19.43 5.99
CA LEU A 121 3.17 19.33 6.44
C LEU A 121 2.47 18.12 5.81
N VAL A 122 2.61 17.95 4.49
CA VAL A 122 2.06 16.80 3.76
C VAL A 122 2.64 15.50 4.30
N MET A 123 3.96 15.45 4.53
CA MET A 123 4.61 14.26 5.09
C MET A 123 4.10 13.91 6.50
N LYS A 124 3.80 14.91 7.32
CA LYS A 124 3.28 14.72 8.68
C LYS A 124 1.87 14.13 8.69
N ILE A 125 1.06 14.38 7.65
CA ILE A 125 -0.29 13.82 7.52
C ILE A 125 -0.23 12.42 6.92
N ILE A 126 0.55 12.23 5.85
CA ILE A 126 0.56 10.96 5.11
C ILE A 126 1.33 9.87 5.85
N PHE A 127 2.41 10.19 6.57
CA PHE A 127 3.20 9.16 7.25
C PHE A 127 2.40 8.34 8.27
N PRO A 128 1.64 8.94 9.20
CA PRO A 128 0.80 8.18 10.12
C PRO A 128 -0.21 7.28 9.39
N LEU A 129 -0.77 7.74 8.28
CA LEU A 129 -1.71 7.00 7.44
C LEU A 129 -1.05 5.78 6.78
N ASP A 130 0.10 5.99 6.11
CA ASP A 130 0.86 4.93 5.44
C ASP A 130 1.38 3.90 6.47
N PHE A 131 1.79 4.36 7.66
CA PHE A 131 2.21 3.50 8.76
C PHE A 131 1.05 2.68 9.35
N SER A 132 -0.11 3.30 9.60
CA SER A 132 -1.28 2.58 10.11
C SER A 132 -1.77 1.54 9.11
N TYR A 133 -1.79 1.88 7.82
CA TYR A 133 -2.13 0.92 6.76
C TYR A 133 -1.15 -0.27 6.74
N THR A 134 0.16 0.00 6.79
CA THR A 134 1.19 -1.05 6.84
C THR A 134 0.98 -1.97 8.04
N PHE A 135 0.72 -1.39 9.21
CA PHE A 135 0.51 -2.15 10.45
C PHE A 135 -0.69 -3.09 10.36
N VAL A 136 -1.82 -2.59 9.85
CA VAL A 136 -3.05 -3.36 9.69
C VAL A 136 -2.86 -4.47 8.65
N TYR A 137 -2.23 -4.14 7.53
CA TYR A 137 -1.95 -5.12 6.48
C TYR A 137 -1.02 -6.25 6.95
N VAL A 138 -0.04 -5.95 7.82
CA VAL A 138 0.80 -6.97 8.46
C VAL A 138 -0.03 -7.88 9.36
N ILE A 139 -0.91 -7.33 10.20
CA ILE A 139 -1.79 -8.11 11.08
C ILE A 139 -2.69 -9.03 10.23
N TYR A 140 -3.29 -8.49 9.17
CA TYR A 140 -4.11 -9.26 8.24
C TYR A 140 -3.34 -10.46 7.66
N ASN A 141 -2.12 -10.23 7.15
CA ASN A 141 -1.30 -11.30 6.58
C ASN A 141 -0.90 -12.36 7.60
N ILE A 142 -0.58 -11.97 8.84
CA ILE A 142 -0.26 -12.91 9.92
C ILE A 142 -1.47 -13.78 10.26
N LEU A 143 -2.63 -13.16 10.50
CA LEU A 143 -3.87 -13.87 10.83
C LEU A 143 -4.31 -14.81 9.69
N SER A 144 -4.26 -14.32 8.45
CA SER A 144 -4.56 -15.10 7.24
C SER A 144 -3.63 -16.30 7.11
N THR A 145 -2.34 -16.12 7.39
CA THR A 145 -1.35 -17.21 7.37
C THR A 145 -1.62 -18.26 8.45
N ILE A 146 -1.91 -17.83 9.69
CA ILE A 146 -2.22 -18.75 10.80
C ILE A 146 -3.46 -19.59 10.48
N VAL A 147 -4.52 -18.99 9.95
CA VAL A 147 -5.74 -19.72 9.57
C VAL A 147 -5.48 -20.70 8.43
N ARG A 148 -4.61 -20.35 7.48
CA ARG A 148 -4.19 -21.23 6.37
C ARG A 148 -3.33 -22.41 6.85
N LEU A 149 -2.42 -22.20 7.80
CA LEU A 149 -1.59 -23.28 8.36
C LEU A 149 -2.42 -24.33 9.11
N ASN A 150 -3.44 -23.89 9.82
CA ASN A 150 -4.33 -24.78 10.59
C ASN A 150 -5.51 -25.29 9.76
N LYS A 151 -5.50 -25.11 8.43
CA LYS A 151 -6.60 -25.51 7.54
C LYS A 151 -6.91 -27.00 7.65
N ASP A 152 -5.89 -27.85 7.81
CA ASP A 152 -6.07 -29.31 7.86
C ASP A 152 -6.66 -29.78 9.21
N GLU A 153 -6.49 -28.98 10.27
CA GLU A 153 -7.06 -29.24 11.59
C GLU A 153 -8.48 -28.66 11.74
N TYR A 154 -8.79 -27.60 11.01
CA TYR A 154 -10.11 -26.97 11.00
C TYR A 154 -11.02 -27.61 9.95
N GLY A 155 -12.21 -28.05 10.38
CA GLY A 155 -13.27 -28.40 9.42
C GLY A 155 -13.56 -27.24 8.45
N GLN A 156 -13.91 -27.56 7.20
CA GLN A 156 -14.04 -26.59 6.10
C GLN A 156 -14.93 -25.37 6.44
N LEU A 157 -16.00 -25.57 7.20
CA LEU A 157 -16.89 -24.52 7.71
C LEU A 157 -16.21 -23.55 8.70
N VAL A 158 -15.39 -24.08 9.61
CA VAL A 158 -14.66 -23.28 10.61
C VAL A 158 -13.57 -22.46 9.93
N TYR A 159 -12.89 -23.06 8.95
CA TYR A 159 -11.89 -22.37 8.14
C TYR A 159 -12.49 -21.18 7.39
N ILE A 160 -13.60 -21.36 6.66
CA ILE A 160 -14.27 -20.30 5.90
C ILE A 160 -14.70 -19.17 6.84
N ARG A 161 -15.36 -19.49 7.96
CA ARG A 161 -15.83 -18.49 8.93
C ARG A 161 -14.69 -17.67 9.54
N ASN A 162 -13.58 -18.33 9.91
CA ASN A 162 -12.42 -17.64 10.47
C ASN A 162 -11.76 -16.72 9.43
N TYR A 163 -11.67 -17.17 8.19
CA TYR A 163 -11.11 -16.37 7.10
C TYR A 163 -12.00 -15.15 6.78
N GLU A 164 -13.33 -15.33 6.76
CA GLU A 164 -14.30 -14.24 6.59
C GLU A 164 -14.24 -13.21 7.72
N MET A 165 -14.09 -13.65 8.97
CA MET A 165 -13.92 -12.73 10.10
C MET A 165 -12.66 -11.88 9.97
N ILE A 166 -11.56 -12.46 9.49
CA ILE A 166 -10.31 -11.73 9.27
C ILE A 166 -10.48 -10.66 8.18
N ASN A 167 -11.12 -11.00 7.06
CA ASN A 167 -11.41 -10.03 6.00
C ASN A 167 -12.32 -8.89 6.50
N LEU A 168 -13.36 -9.21 7.27
CA LEU A 168 -14.28 -8.21 7.80
C LEU A 168 -13.60 -7.26 8.77
N VAL A 169 -12.68 -7.77 9.60
CA VAL A 169 -11.88 -6.94 10.52
C VAL A 169 -10.95 -6.02 9.73
N ASP A 170 -10.32 -6.51 8.66
CA ASP A 170 -9.46 -5.68 7.81
C ASP A 170 -10.23 -4.55 7.13
N GLU A 171 -11.40 -4.83 6.55
CA GLU A 171 -12.26 -3.82 5.93
C GLU A 171 -12.76 -2.77 6.95
N LEU A 172 -13.14 -3.19 8.14
CA LEU A 172 -13.56 -2.29 9.22
C LEU A 172 -12.43 -1.38 9.68
N ILE A 173 -11.23 -1.94 9.87
CA ILE A 173 -10.08 -1.14 10.30
C ILE A 173 -9.65 -0.18 9.18
N ALA A 174 -9.68 -0.62 7.92
CA ALA A 174 -9.40 0.25 6.78
C ALA A 174 -10.41 1.41 6.70
N PHE A 175 -11.69 1.17 6.96
CA PHE A 175 -12.71 2.22 7.00
C PHE A 175 -12.50 3.23 8.13
N ILE A 176 -12.00 2.80 9.29
CA ILE A 176 -11.74 3.68 10.44
C ILE A 176 -10.51 4.57 10.20
N ILE A 177 -9.56 4.12 9.39
CA ILE A 177 -8.30 4.81 9.12
C ILE A 177 -8.43 5.90 8.03
N ILE A 178 -9.44 5.79 7.15
CA ILE A 178 -9.76 6.74 6.07
C ILE A 178 -10.64 7.88 6.59
#